data_AF-A0A4S2TN06-F1
#
_entry.id   AF-A0A4S2TN06-F1
#
_cell.length_a   1.000
_cell.length_b   1.000
_cell.length_c   1.000
_cell.angle_alpha   90.00
_cell.angle_beta   90.00
_cell.angle_gamma   90.00
#
_symmetry.space_group_name_H-M   'P 1'
#
loop_
_entity.id
_entity.type
_entity.pdbx_description
1 polymer ?
#
loop_
_entity_poly.entity_id
_entity_poly.type
_entity_poly.pdbx_seq_one_letter_code
_entity_poly.pdbx_strand_id
1 'polypeptide(L)'
;MTLSSAVGAGSRWNRWNTNPTRPRYAASPAHRGDTQPVDIDGSRIGPVERTEQVQQGGLARARRPAALAARDDSHKSPAWEAAVKRAEALDEADAALNDLGITRAPSPLNDWQRPALSGLAIGDGPTLADAARTLLTCHFRADVPGEIESAFGIHFAAQPLGPGFDGLSWRSEDTRIIVINTDAAWSRQRFTPAHELGHHLPGDVDTRGLLVDTNVMSTGHRIPEMRANAFAAALLMPEREIRERITGRVTPPLFASLVGLFLVSSDALAWRLKNLGFVDDTERSDFG
;
A
#
# COMPACT_ATOMS: atom_id res chain seq x y z
N MET A 1 -4.31 9.92 -38.36
CA MET A 1 -3.82 10.96 -37.43
C MET A 1 -4.08 10.46 -36.02
N THR A 2 -3.07 9.84 -35.43
CA THR A 2 -3.07 9.33 -34.05
C THR A 2 -2.48 10.41 -33.15
N LEU A 3 -3.29 11.00 -32.29
CA LEU A 3 -2.83 11.92 -31.25
C LEU A 3 -2.50 11.10 -30.00
N SER A 4 -1.21 10.90 -29.77
CA SER A 4 -0.66 10.47 -28.50
C SER A 4 -0.57 11.69 -27.59
N SER A 5 -1.40 11.74 -26.54
CA SER A 5 -1.27 12.75 -25.48
C SER A 5 -0.84 12.08 -24.19
N ALA A 6 0.45 12.22 -23.89
CA ALA A 6 1.03 11.95 -22.59
C ALA A 6 0.42 12.92 -21.55
N VAL A 7 -0.34 12.39 -20.60
CA VAL A 7 -0.64 13.08 -19.33
C VAL A 7 0.23 12.39 -18.27
N GLY A 8 1.43 12.92 -18.08
CA GLY A 8 2.28 12.55 -16.96
C GLY A 8 1.66 13.07 -15.68
N ALA A 9 1.10 12.18 -14.85
CA ALA A 9 0.87 12.45 -13.45
C ALA A 9 2.25 12.60 -12.78
N GLY A 10 2.72 13.85 -12.67
CA GLY A 10 3.91 14.18 -11.91
C GLY A 10 3.64 13.94 -10.42
N SER A 11 4.04 12.77 -9.93
CA SER A 11 4.01 12.41 -8.52
C SER A 11 4.73 13.48 -7.70
N ARG A 12 3.99 14.13 -6.80
CA ARG A 12 4.44 15.23 -5.93
C ARG A 12 5.35 14.76 -4.78
N TRP A 13 6.00 13.60 -4.92
CA TRP A 13 6.85 12.94 -3.93
C TRP A 13 8.36 13.25 -4.11
N ASN A 14 8.78 13.73 -5.30
CA ASN A 14 10.20 13.94 -5.64
C ASN A 14 10.87 15.23 -5.11
N ARG A 15 10.47 15.77 -3.96
CA ARG A 15 11.10 17.00 -3.40
C ARG A 15 12.08 16.76 -2.24
N TRP A 16 12.56 15.53 -2.07
CA TRP A 16 13.42 15.19 -0.93
C TRP A 16 14.59 14.26 -1.29
N ASN A 17 15.29 14.50 -2.41
CA ASN A 17 16.70 14.06 -2.52
C ASN A 17 17.41 14.71 -3.73
N THR A 18 18.12 15.83 -3.54
CA THR A 18 19.06 16.34 -4.54
C THR A 18 20.46 16.45 -3.91
N ASN A 19 21.26 15.40 -4.04
CA ASN A 19 22.70 15.47 -3.90
C ASN A 19 23.32 15.46 -5.33
N PRO A 20 23.97 16.53 -5.80
CA PRO A 20 24.29 16.70 -7.21
C PRO A 20 25.71 16.21 -7.52
N THR A 21 25.95 14.90 -7.56
CA THR A 21 27.16 14.37 -8.21
C THR A 21 26.96 12.93 -8.69
N ARG A 22 26.65 12.74 -9.98
CA ARG A 22 27.19 11.64 -10.82
C ARG A 22 26.85 11.79 -12.31
N PRO A 23 27.73 11.32 -13.22
CA PRO A 23 27.67 11.64 -14.65
C PRO A 23 26.74 10.69 -15.44
N ARG A 24 26.16 11.24 -16.50
CA ARG A 24 25.31 10.55 -17.49
C ARG A 24 26.13 9.60 -18.35
N TYR A 25 25.71 8.33 -18.44
CA TYR A 25 26.17 7.42 -19.50
C TYR A 25 25.26 7.52 -20.72
N ALA A 26 25.91 7.52 -21.88
CA ALA A 26 25.38 7.83 -23.20
C ALA A 26 24.52 6.71 -23.79
N ALA A 27 23.52 7.13 -24.58
CA ALA A 27 22.72 6.29 -25.47
C ALA A 27 23.46 5.99 -26.78
N SER A 28 23.10 4.88 -27.44
CA SER A 28 23.37 4.59 -28.86
C SER A 28 22.50 3.41 -29.36
N PRO A 29 22.24 3.30 -30.69
CA PRO A 29 20.89 3.55 -31.21
C PRO A 29 20.25 2.41 -32.03
N ALA A 30 18.94 2.61 -32.27
CA ALA A 30 18.11 2.30 -33.44
C ALA A 30 18.53 1.19 -34.43
N HIS A 31 17.60 0.26 -34.67
CA HIS A 31 17.48 -0.45 -35.95
C HIS A 31 16.16 -0.09 -36.65
N ARG A 32 16.32 0.40 -37.89
CA ARG A 32 15.28 0.56 -38.93
C ARG A 32 15.05 -0.78 -39.63
N GLY A 33 13.82 -0.98 -40.10
CA GLY A 33 13.42 -1.95 -41.14
C GLY A 33 11.91 -1.77 -41.34
N ASP A 34 11.50 -0.89 -42.24
CA ASP A 34 11.13 -1.17 -43.65
C ASP A 34 9.66 -1.60 -43.80
N THR A 35 8.86 -0.62 -44.21
CA THR A 35 7.51 -0.73 -44.75
C THR A 35 7.54 -1.12 -46.22
N GLN A 36 6.69 -2.06 -46.64
CA GLN A 36 6.00 -2.01 -47.94
C GLN A 36 4.61 -2.70 -47.84
N PRO A 37 3.62 -2.27 -48.63
CA PRO A 37 2.19 -2.57 -48.46
C PRO A 37 1.70 -3.69 -49.38
N VAL A 38 0.52 -4.25 -49.09
CA VAL A 38 -0.23 -5.10 -50.03
C VAL A 38 -1.72 -4.75 -50.01
N ASP A 39 -2.28 -4.88 -51.20
CA ASP A 39 -3.49 -4.24 -51.72
C ASP A 39 -4.84 -4.77 -51.21
N ILE A 40 -5.75 -3.80 -51.16
CA ILE A 40 -7.20 -3.78 -51.36
C ILE A 40 -7.75 -4.85 -52.32
N ASP A 41 -8.80 -5.55 -51.87
CA ASP A 41 -9.91 -5.97 -52.75
C ASP A 41 -11.25 -5.70 -52.03
N GLY A 42 -12.18 -5.11 -52.79
CA GLY A 42 -13.49 -4.72 -52.35
C GLY A 42 -14.58 -5.56 -52.99
N SER A 43 -15.59 -5.91 -52.21
CA SER A 43 -16.90 -6.28 -52.75
C SER A 43 -18.03 -5.84 -51.81
N ARG A 44 -18.60 -4.69 -52.18
CA ARG A 44 -20.02 -4.35 -52.37
C ARG A 44 -21.14 -4.89 -51.43
N ILE A 45 -21.70 -3.93 -50.67
CA ILE A 45 -23.11 -3.47 -50.45
C ILE A 45 -24.25 -4.41 -49.98
N GLY A 46 -24.90 -3.96 -48.88
CA GLY A 46 -26.32 -4.11 -48.56
C GLY A 46 -26.66 -3.47 -47.20
N PRO A 47 -27.72 -2.64 -47.05
CA PRO A 47 -27.95 -1.83 -45.84
C PRO A 47 -28.65 -2.66 -44.76
N VAL A 48 -28.24 -2.51 -43.50
CA VAL A 48 -29.05 -2.98 -42.36
C VAL A 48 -29.43 -1.75 -41.54
N GLU A 49 -30.74 -1.56 -41.45
CA GLU A 49 -31.40 -0.40 -40.88
C GLU A 49 -31.04 -0.21 -39.40
N ARG A 50 -30.82 1.05 -39.05
CA ARG A 50 -30.75 1.56 -37.69
C ARG A 50 -32.11 1.41 -37.03
N THR A 51 -32.20 0.57 -36.01
CA THR A 51 -33.16 0.74 -34.91
C THR A 51 -32.40 1.21 -33.69
N GLU A 52 -32.34 2.53 -33.51
CA GLU A 52 -32.04 3.15 -32.22
C GLU A 52 -33.22 2.84 -31.28
N GLN A 53 -33.03 1.87 -30.39
CA GLN A 53 -33.81 1.79 -29.15
C GLN A 53 -32.90 2.22 -28.01
N VAL A 54 -32.97 3.52 -27.73
CA VAL A 54 -32.53 4.10 -26.46
C VAL A 54 -33.50 3.61 -25.40
N GLN A 55 -33.19 2.51 -24.73
CA GLN A 55 -33.80 2.18 -23.44
C GLN A 55 -32.91 2.72 -22.33
N GLN A 56 -33.26 3.92 -21.90
CA GLN A 56 -32.89 4.45 -20.59
C GLN A 56 -33.42 3.50 -19.52
N GLY A 57 -32.53 2.70 -18.96
CA GLY A 57 -32.78 1.80 -17.84
C GLY A 57 -31.66 1.93 -16.82
N GLY A 58 -31.39 3.17 -16.37
CA GLY A 58 -30.52 3.44 -15.24
C GLY A 58 -31.13 2.85 -13.98
N LEU A 59 -30.82 1.57 -13.70
CA LEU A 59 -30.96 1.03 -12.37
C LEU A 59 -29.84 1.65 -11.53
N ALA A 60 -30.09 2.84 -11.00
CA ALA A 60 -29.37 3.34 -9.84
C ALA A 60 -29.57 2.31 -8.73
N ARG A 61 -28.63 1.37 -8.63
CA ARG A 61 -28.58 0.40 -7.54
C ARG A 61 -28.48 1.24 -6.29
N ALA A 62 -29.54 1.26 -5.48
CA ALA A 62 -29.55 1.98 -4.22
C ALA A 62 -28.34 1.49 -3.39
N ARG A 63 -27.27 2.31 -3.34
CA ARG A 63 -26.05 2.00 -2.61
C ARG A 63 -26.42 1.98 -1.14
N ARG A 64 -26.19 0.84 -0.50
CA ARG A 64 -26.36 0.71 0.94
C ARG A 64 -25.27 1.58 1.60
N PRO A 65 -25.62 2.48 2.53
CA PRO A 65 -24.60 3.23 3.26
C PRO A 65 -23.68 2.24 3.97
N ALA A 66 -22.37 2.55 3.98
CA ALA A 66 -21.38 1.81 4.75
C ALA A 66 -21.90 1.65 6.19
N ALA A 67 -22.20 0.42 6.58
CA ALA A 67 -22.80 0.15 7.88
C ALA A 67 -21.73 0.27 8.97
N LEU A 68 -21.65 1.46 9.56
CA LEU A 68 -20.80 1.80 10.70
C LEU A 68 -21.24 0.99 11.94
N ALA A 69 -20.68 -0.20 12.13
CA ALA A 69 -20.93 -1.03 13.30
C ALA A 69 -20.02 -0.57 14.46
N ALA A 70 -20.47 0.45 15.17
CA ALA A 70 -19.79 1.02 16.33
C ALA A 70 -19.92 0.12 17.58
N ARG A 71 -18.79 -0.29 18.16
CA ARG A 71 -18.65 -0.70 19.58
C ARG A 71 -17.23 -0.43 20.11
N ASP A 72 -16.79 0.83 20.05
CA ASP A 72 -15.84 1.44 21.00
C ASP A 72 -15.75 2.95 20.71
N ASP A 73 -15.67 3.79 21.74
CA ASP A 73 -15.74 5.26 21.58
C ASP A 73 -14.41 5.88 21.10
N SER A 74 -13.39 5.06 20.83
CA SER A 74 -12.13 5.48 20.20
C SER A 74 -12.28 5.82 18.71
N HIS A 75 -13.35 5.35 18.05
CA HIS A 75 -13.64 5.55 16.62
C HIS A 75 -14.35 6.88 16.30
N LYS A 76 -14.13 7.94 17.10
CA LYS A 76 -14.77 9.26 16.93
C LYS A 76 -13.85 10.43 17.28
N SER A 77 -12.53 10.26 17.11
CA SER A 77 -11.62 11.40 17.24
C SER A 77 -11.75 12.31 16.00
N PRO A 78 -11.50 13.63 16.12
CA PRO A 78 -11.46 14.52 14.96
C PRO A 78 -10.47 14.05 13.88
N ALA A 79 -9.37 13.41 14.31
CA ALA A 79 -8.38 12.80 13.42
C ALA A 79 -8.98 11.65 12.60
N TRP A 80 -9.72 10.76 13.25
CA TRP A 80 -10.42 9.65 12.60
C TRP A 80 -11.47 10.16 11.61
N GLU A 81 -12.31 11.12 12.02
CA GLU A 81 -13.35 11.70 11.14
C GLU A 81 -12.72 12.33 9.88
N ALA A 82 -11.59 13.04 10.06
CA ALA A 82 -10.86 13.63 8.95
C ALA A 82 -10.25 12.57 8.00
N ALA A 83 -9.76 11.45 8.53
CA ALA A 83 -9.22 10.35 7.74
C ALA A 83 -10.32 9.61 6.96
N VAL A 84 -11.45 9.32 7.60
CA VAL A 84 -12.62 8.70 6.95
C VAL A 84 -13.14 9.59 5.83
N LYS A 85 -13.36 10.87 6.11
CA LYS A 85 -13.81 11.83 5.09
C LYS A 85 -12.84 11.89 3.90
N ARG A 86 -11.53 11.75 4.15
CA ARG A 86 -10.53 11.73 3.09
C ARG A 86 -10.62 10.46 2.24
N ALA A 87 -10.81 9.31 2.88
CA ALA A 87 -10.98 8.03 2.19
C ALA A 87 -12.27 8.01 1.37
N GLU A 88 -13.40 8.46 1.93
CA GLU A 88 -14.68 8.60 1.22
C GLU A 88 -14.57 9.47 -0.02
N ALA A 89 -13.94 10.65 0.09
CA ALA A 89 -13.77 11.54 -1.06
C ALA A 89 -12.93 10.92 -2.18
N LEU A 90 -11.96 10.06 -1.84
CA LEU A 90 -11.15 9.33 -2.82
C LEU A 90 -11.92 8.15 -3.43
N ASP A 91 -12.71 7.44 -2.63
CA ASP A 91 -13.58 6.35 -3.11
C ASP A 91 -14.67 6.87 -4.04
N GLU A 92 -15.29 8.02 -3.72
CA GLU A 92 -16.25 8.70 -4.58
C GLU A 92 -15.62 9.15 -5.90
N ALA A 93 -14.40 9.69 -5.85
CA ALA A 93 -13.65 10.07 -7.04
C ALA A 93 -13.30 8.86 -7.92
N ASP A 94 -12.83 7.76 -7.32
CA ASP A 94 -12.53 6.53 -8.06
C ASP A 94 -13.80 5.94 -8.71
N ALA A 95 -14.91 5.91 -7.97
CA ALA A 95 -16.20 5.48 -8.48
C ALA A 95 -16.67 6.33 -9.68
N ALA A 96 -16.54 7.66 -9.59
CA ALA A 96 -16.90 8.55 -10.69
C ALA A 96 -16.02 8.33 -11.94
N LEU A 97 -14.73 8.03 -11.77
CA LEU A 97 -13.83 7.67 -12.87
C LEU A 97 -14.23 6.33 -13.51
N ASN A 98 -14.59 5.34 -12.68
CA ASN A 98 -15.06 4.05 -13.16
C ASN A 98 -16.38 4.16 -13.95
N ASP A 99 -17.33 4.98 -13.48
CA ASP A 99 -18.60 5.27 -14.18
C ASP A 99 -18.37 5.92 -15.55
N LEU A 100 -17.29 6.69 -15.71
CA LEU A 100 -16.87 7.29 -16.98
C LEU A 100 -16.11 6.30 -17.89
N GLY A 101 -15.93 5.05 -17.47
CA GLY A 101 -15.14 4.06 -18.21
C GLY A 101 -13.64 4.33 -18.20
N ILE A 102 -13.15 5.21 -17.32
CA ILE A 102 -11.73 5.46 -17.09
C ILE A 102 -11.26 4.40 -16.10
N THR A 103 -11.20 3.15 -16.56
CA THR A 103 -10.83 2.01 -15.72
C THR A 103 -9.34 2.07 -15.41
N ARG A 104 -8.99 2.00 -14.12
CA ARG A 104 -7.60 1.78 -13.71
C ARG A 104 -7.12 0.43 -14.22
N ALA A 105 -5.81 0.28 -14.44
CA ALA A 105 -5.24 -1.05 -14.62
C ALA A 105 -5.71 -1.96 -13.47
N PRO A 106 -6.11 -3.21 -13.75
CA PRO A 106 -6.56 -4.14 -12.72
C PRO A 106 -5.50 -4.23 -11.62
N SER A 107 -5.95 -4.19 -10.37
CA SER A 107 -5.02 -4.28 -9.23
C SER A 107 -4.20 -5.56 -9.35
N PRO A 108 -2.87 -5.50 -9.24
CA PRO A 108 -2.02 -6.70 -9.22
C PRO A 108 -2.40 -7.68 -8.11
N LEU A 109 -3.14 -7.23 -7.08
CA LEU A 109 -3.68 -8.10 -6.04
C LEU A 109 -4.75 -9.08 -6.55
N ASN A 110 -5.38 -8.83 -7.70
CA ASN A 110 -6.40 -9.72 -8.26
C ASN A 110 -5.80 -11.09 -8.62
N ASP A 111 -4.55 -11.10 -9.09
CA ASP A 111 -3.82 -12.31 -9.47
C ASP A 111 -2.80 -12.76 -8.41
N TRP A 112 -2.67 -12.00 -7.31
CA TRP A 112 -1.71 -12.30 -6.26
C TRP A 112 -2.16 -13.52 -5.44
N GLN A 113 -1.35 -14.57 -5.47
CA GLN A 113 -1.59 -15.75 -4.65
C GLN A 113 -1.17 -15.50 -3.20
N ARG A 114 -2.16 -15.18 -2.37
CA ARG A 114 -1.95 -15.05 -0.92
C ARG A 114 -1.44 -16.38 -0.34
N PRO A 115 -0.35 -16.38 0.45
CA PRO A 115 0.11 -17.59 1.13
C PRO A 115 -0.93 -18.11 2.13
N ALA A 116 -0.86 -19.41 2.41
CA ALA A 116 -1.69 -20.02 3.46
C ALA A 116 -1.30 -19.46 4.83
N LEU A 117 -2.29 -18.95 5.56
CA LEU A 117 -2.10 -18.41 6.91
C LEU A 117 -2.33 -19.51 7.94
N SER A 118 -1.41 -19.63 8.88
CA SER A 118 -1.46 -20.60 9.99
C SER A 118 -2.48 -20.23 11.06
N GLY A 119 -2.92 -18.97 11.09
CA GLY A 119 -3.73 -18.40 12.17
C GLY A 119 -2.89 -17.88 13.34
N LEU A 120 -1.57 -18.10 13.32
CA LEU A 120 -0.64 -17.55 14.29
C LEU A 120 -0.15 -16.18 13.82
N ALA A 121 -0.76 -15.12 14.36
CA ALA A 121 -0.51 -13.72 13.95
C ALA A 121 0.97 -13.38 13.70
N ILE A 122 1.85 -13.72 14.66
CA ILE A 122 3.27 -13.40 14.63
C ILE A 122 4.03 -14.17 13.52
N GLY A 123 3.60 -15.40 13.19
CA GLY A 123 4.21 -16.19 12.12
C GLY A 123 3.64 -15.88 10.73
N ASP A 124 2.37 -15.51 10.67
CA ASP A 124 1.67 -15.14 9.44
C ASP A 124 2.19 -13.81 8.86
N GLY A 125 2.53 -12.85 9.72
CA GLY A 125 3.05 -11.55 9.31
C GLY A 125 4.32 -11.63 8.43
N PRO A 126 5.40 -12.28 8.89
CA PRO A 126 6.61 -12.49 8.10
C PRO A 126 6.37 -13.27 6.79
N THR A 127 5.53 -14.30 6.84
CA THR A 127 5.16 -15.08 5.63
C THR A 127 4.49 -14.20 4.57
N LEU A 128 3.56 -13.35 4.99
CA LEU A 128 2.92 -12.36 4.11
C LEU A 128 3.93 -11.32 3.62
N ALA A 129 4.85 -10.86 4.47
CA ALA A 129 5.85 -9.88 4.10
C ALA A 129 6.80 -10.43 3.02
N ASP A 130 7.24 -11.68 3.14
CA ASP A 130 8.10 -12.31 2.13
C ASP A 130 7.37 -12.47 0.79
N ALA A 131 6.09 -12.86 0.81
CA ALA A 131 5.27 -12.90 -0.39
C ALA A 131 5.07 -11.50 -1.02
N ALA A 132 4.78 -10.49 -0.20
CA ALA A 132 4.59 -9.10 -0.65
C ALA A 132 5.87 -8.51 -1.26
N ARG A 133 7.04 -8.84 -0.73
CA ARG A 133 8.34 -8.39 -1.26
C ARG A 133 8.59 -8.81 -2.70
N THR A 134 8.01 -9.92 -3.16
CA THR A 134 8.18 -10.37 -4.55
C THR A 134 7.57 -9.40 -5.57
N LEU A 135 6.66 -8.52 -5.13
CA LEU A 135 6.03 -7.48 -5.95
C LEU A 135 6.70 -6.11 -5.81
N LEU A 136 7.57 -5.93 -4.81
CA LEU A 136 8.23 -4.66 -4.51
C LEU A 136 9.61 -4.59 -5.19
N THR A 137 10.07 -3.36 -5.49
CA THR A 137 11.42 -3.19 -6.02
C THR A 137 12.48 -3.39 -4.94
N CYS A 138 13.74 -3.58 -5.35
CA CYS A 138 14.87 -3.66 -4.42
C CYS A 138 15.15 -2.35 -3.66
N HIS A 139 14.51 -1.24 -4.04
CA HIS A 139 14.67 0.08 -3.44
C HIS A 139 13.42 0.56 -2.68
N PHE A 140 12.44 -0.32 -2.45
CA PHE A 140 11.12 0.07 -1.93
C PHE A 140 11.15 0.91 -0.64
N ARG A 141 12.19 0.74 0.21
CA ARG A 141 12.36 1.51 1.45
C ARG A 141 12.57 3.01 1.20
N ALA A 142 13.01 3.42 0.01
CA ALA A 142 13.21 4.84 -0.29
C ALA A 142 11.88 5.60 -0.36
N ASP A 143 10.82 4.95 -0.87
CA ASP A 143 9.47 5.49 -0.99
C ASP A 143 8.44 4.39 -0.73
N VAL A 144 8.25 4.04 0.55
CA VAL A 144 7.34 2.95 0.94
C VAL A 144 5.91 3.19 0.44
N PRO A 145 5.29 4.38 0.59
CA PRO A 145 3.94 4.62 0.06
C PRO A 145 3.85 4.46 -1.46
N GLY A 146 4.75 5.10 -2.22
CA GLY A 146 4.71 5.04 -3.69
C GLY A 146 4.91 3.63 -4.24
N GLU A 147 5.76 2.85 -3.59
CA GLU A 147 6.03 1.47 -3.99
C GLU A 147 4.87 0.54 -3.66
N ILE A 148 4.19 0.76 -2.53
CA ILE A 148 2.96 0.03 -2.21
C ILE A 148 1.85 0.39 -3.19
N GLU A 149 1.67 1.68 -3.49
CA GLU A 149 0.66 2.15 -4.42
C GLU A 149 0.83 1.52 -5.81
N SER A 150 2.06 1.51 -6.31
CA SER A 150 2.42 0.94 -7.61
C SER A 150 2.27 -0.60 -7.63
N ALA A 151 2.81 -1.30 -6.64
CA ALA A 151 2.88 -2.76 -6.64
C ALA A 151 1.53 -3.43 -6.34
N PHE A 152 0.66 -2.79 -5.56
CA PHE A 152 -0.58 -3.40 -5.09
C PHE A 152 -1.84 -2.70 -5.60
N GLY A 153 -1.72 -1.55 -6.28
CA GLY A 153 -2.88 -0.79 -6.75
C GLY A 153 -3.76 -0.24 -5.62
N ILE A 154 -3.15 0.09 -4.48
CA ILE A 154 -3.81 0.70 -3.31
C ILE A 154 -3.55 2.20 -3.35
N HIS A 155 -4.59 3.02 -3.30
CA HIS A 155 -4.44 4.48 -3.30
C HIS A 155 -3.86 4.98 -1.98
N PHE A 156 -3.03 6.02 -2.04
CA PHE A 156 -2.53 6.71 -0.86
C PHE A 156 -3.05 8.14 -0.72
N ALA A 157 -3.46 8.49 0.50
CA ALA A 157 -3.63 9.87 0.93
C ALA A 157 -2.71 10.16 2.12
N ALA A 158 -2.00 11.28 2.06
CA ALA A 158 -1.24 11.79 3.19
C ALA A 158 -1.80 13.17 3.57
N GLN A 159 -2.15 13.35 4.84
CA GLN A 159 -2.63 14.63 5.36
C GLN A 159 -2.31 14.78 6.85
N PRO A 160 -2.24 16.01 7.38
CA PRO A 160 -2.16 16.21 8.82
C PRO A 160 -3.45 15.74 9.49
N LEU A 161 -3.33 14.91 10.52
CA LEU A 161 -4.46 14.37 11.29
C LEU A 161 -4.35 14.70 12.79
N GLY A 162 -3.29 15.38 13.22
CA GLY A 162 -3.03 15.65 14.64
C GLY A 162 -2.45 14.44 15.39
N PRO A 163 -2.20 14.56 16.70
CA PRO A 163 -1.56 13.51 17.48
C PRO A 163 -2.50 12.34 17.79
N GLY A 164 -1.93 11.15 18.04
CA GLY A 164 -2.67 9.99 18.55
C GLY A 164 -3.44 9.20 17.50
N PHE A 165 -3.23 9.49 16.22
CA PHE A 165 -3.80 8.76 15.09
C PHE A 165 -2.74 8.60 14.00
N ASP A 166 -2.36 7.39 13.66
CA ASP A 166 -1.26 7.16 12.71
C ASP A 166 -1.76 6.97 11.27
N GLY A 167 -2.85 6.23 11.07
CA GLY A 167 -3.38 5.94 9.75
C GLY A 167 -4.72 5.22 9.73
N LEU A 168 -5.21 4.98 8.51
CA LEU A 168 -6.48 4.31 8.23
C LEU A 168 -6.37 3.41 7.00
N SER A 169 -6.87 2.19 7.10
CA SER A 169 -7.16 1.32 5.96
C SER A 169 -8.65 1.37 5.59
N TRP A 170 -8.93 1.71 4.34
CA TRP A 170 -10.28 1.77 3.77
C TRP A 170 -10.43 0.83 2.57
N ARG A 171 -11.57 0.15 2.49
CA ARG A 171 -11.89 -0.75 1.39
C ARG A 171 -13.37 -0.68 1.02
N SER A 172 -13.64 -0.48 -0.26
CA SER A 172 -14.96 -0.65 -0.88
C SER A 172 -14.96 -1.89 -1.81
N GLU A 173 -16.02 -2.10 -2.59
CA GLU A 173 -16.08 -3.20 -3.57
C GLU A 173 -14.93 -3.10 -4.59
N ASP A 174 -14.65 -1.87 -5.07
CA ASP A 174 -13.73 -1.62 -6.18
C ASP A 174 -12.42 -0.93 -5.75
N THR A 175 -12.40 -0.28 -4.57
CA THR A 175 -11.30 0.59 -4.17
C THR A 175 -10.63 0.15 -2.88
N ARG A 176 -9.30 0.30 -2.82
CA ARG A 176 -8.49 0.19 -1.59
C ARG A 176 -7.72 1.47 -1.38
N ILE A 177 -7.76 2.01 -0.16
CA ILE A 177 -7.17 3.31 0.16
C ILE A 177 -6.47 3.21 1.51
N ILE A 178 -5.26 3.75 1.59
CA ILE A 178 -4.53 3.98 2.84
C ILE A 178 -4.44 5.49 3.07
N VAL A 179 -4.87 5.95 4.24
CA VAL A 179 -4.66 7.33 4.69
C VAL A 179 -3.58 7.34 5.77
N ILE A 180 -2.57 8.19 5.62
CA ILE A 180 -1.46 8.32 6.58
C ILE A 180 -1.41 9.73 7.17
N ASN A 181 -1.10 9.78 8.47
CA ASN A 181 -0.90 11.04 9.18
C ASN A 181 0.50 11.63 8.90
N THR A 182 0.54 12.85 8.36
CA THR A 182 1.81 13.57 8.14
C THR A 182 2.35 14.30 9.37
N ASP A 183 1.57 14.39 10.46
CA ASP A 183 2.01 14.96 11.74
C ASP A 183 2.75 13.93 12.62
N ALA A 184 2.67 12.64 12.26
CA ALA A 184 3.33 11.57 12.99
C ALA A 184 4.87 11.66 12.87
N ALA A 185 5.59 11.06 13.81
CA ALA A 185 7.05 10.98 13.73
C ALA A 185 7.51 10.28 12.44
N TRP A 186 8.68 10.65 11.92
CA TRP A 186 9.20 10.13 10.64
C TRP A 186 9.22 8.59 10.57
N SER A 187 9.49 7.92 11.69
CA SER A 187 9.50 6.46 11.78
C SER A 187 8.10 5.86 11.66
N ARG A 188 7.09 6.54 12.22
CA ARG A 188 5.67 6.17 12.08
C ARG A 188 5.17 6.41 10.66
N GLN A 189 5.51 7.54 10.04
CA GLN A 189 5.17 7.79 8.63
C GLN A 189 5.70 6.72 7.65
N ARG A 190 6.70 5.93 8.06
CA ARG A 190 7.25 4.80 7.29
C ARG A 190 6.65 3.46 7.70
N PHE A 191 6.45 3.26 9.00
CA PHE A 191 5.91 2.02 9.55
C PHE A 191 4.42 1.87 9.24
N THR A 192 3.64 2.94 9.38
CA THR A 192 2.19 2.94 9.18
C THR A 192 1.79 2.50 7.77
N PRO A 193 2.35 3.02 6.65
CA PRO A 193 2.06 2.46 5.32
C PRO A 193 2.22 0.94 5.21
N ALA A 194 3.28 0.40 5.80
CA ALA A 194 3.53 -1.04 5.81
C ALA A 194 2.52 -1.78 6.71
N HIS A 195 2.16 -1.20 7.85
CA HIS A 195 1.15 -1.74 8.76
C HIS A 195 -0.22 -1.81 8.08
N GLU A 196 -0.67 -0.72 7.46
CA GLU A 196 -1.97 -0.66 6.76
C GLU A 196 -2.02 -1.62 5.57
N LEU A 197 -0.91 -1.78 4.82
CA LEU A 197 -0.82 -2.85 3.82
C LEU A 197 -1.02 -4.25 4.46
N GLY A 198 -0.47 -4.46 5.65
CA GLY A 198 -0.62 -5.68 6.44
C GLY A 198 -2.05 -6.03 6.80
N HIS A 199 -2.97 -5.05 6.83
CA HIS A 199 -4.42 -5.28 6.97
C HIS A 199 -5.07 -5.67 5.64
N HIS A 200 -4.62 -5.10 4.52
CA HIS A 200 -5.22 -5.34 3.20
C HIS A 200 -4.93 -6.72 2.61
N LEU A 201 -3.71 -7.24 2.79
CA LEU A 201 -3.24 -8.50 2.20
C LEU A 201 -3.91 -9.78 2.75
N PRO A 202 -4.06 -9.97 4.08
CA PRO A 202 -4.82 -11.09 4.63
C PRO A 202 -6.32 -10.98 4.36
N GLY A 203 -6.81 -9.83 3.90
CA GLY A 203 -8.24 -9.58 3.71
C GLY A 203 -8.97 -9.34 5.03
N ASP A 204 -8.26 -8.89 6.06
CA ASP A 204 -8.84 -8.53 7.37
C ASP A 204 -9.79 -7.33 7.25
N VAL A 205 -9.58 -6.50 6.23
CA VAL A 205 -10.52 -5.45 5.84
C VAL A 205 -11.70 -6.10 5.11
N ASP A 206 -12.78 -6.39 5.84
CA ASP A 206 -14.06 -6.84 5.30
C ASP A 206 -14.76 -5.68 4.55
N THR A 207 -15.72 -6.02 3.69
CA THR A 207 -16.70 -5.18 2.98
C THR A 207 -17.49 -4.18 3.85
N ARG A 208 -17.23 -4.13 5.16
CA ARG A 208 -17.75 -3.13 6.11
C ARG A 208 -16.77 -1.99 6.42
N GLY A 209 -15.60 -1.96 5.76
CA GLY A 209 -14.96 -0.74 5.29
C GLY A 209 -14.05 0.03 6.25
N LEU A 210 -13.80 -0.44 7.47
CA LEU A 210 -12.99 0.34 8.41
C LEU A 210 -12.19 -0.54 9.38
N LEU A 211 -10.88 -0.57 9.21
CA LEU A 211 -9.95 -0.94 10.29
C LEU A 211 -9.22 0.32 10.72
N VAL A 212 -9.32 0.63 12.01
CA VAL A 212 -8.76 1.82 12.62
C VAL A 212 -7.66 1.41 13.58
N ASP A 213 -6.46 1.99 13.44
CA ASP A 213 -5.43 1.95 14.47
C ASP A 213 -5.83 2.88 15.63
N THR A 214 -6.85 2.48 16.40
CA THR A 214 -7.20 3.10 17.68
C THR A 214 -7.25 2.04 18.77
N ASN A 215 -6.07 1.74 19.31
CA ASN A 215 -5.86 1.10 20.61
C ASN A 215 -6.59 -0.26 20.83
N VAL A 216 -5.84 -1.33 20.56
CA VAL A 216 -5.87 -2.81 20.82
C VAL A 216 -6.80 -3.42 21.91
N MET A 217 -7.81 -2.74 22.45
CA MET A 217 -8.53 -3.22 23.66
C MET A 217 -9.73 -4.13 23.39
N SER A 218 -10.12 -4.36 22.12
CA SER A 218 -11.15 -5.35 21.78
C SER A 218 -10.51 -6.70 21.40
N THR A 219 -10.95 -7.77 22.06
CA THR A 219 -10.37 -9.13 21.93
C THR A 219 -10.44 -9.71 20.51
N GLY A 220 -11.36 -9.22 19.67
CA GLY A 220 -11.53 -9.63 18.27
C GLY A 220 -10.51 -9.05 17.28
N HIS A 221 -9.92 -7.89 17.57
CA HIS A 221 -8.99 -7.20 16.65
C HIS A 221 -7.52 -7.50 16.95
N ARG A 222 -7.22 -8.15 18.06
CA ARG A 222 -5.84 -8.41 18.51
C ARG A 222 -5.01 -9.22 17.50
N ILE A 223 -5.60 -10.25 16.86
CA ILE A 223 -4.88 -11.11 15.91
C ILE A 223 -4.54 -10.36 14.61
N PRO A 224 -5.49 -9.68 13.93
CA PRO A 224 -5.18 -8.80 12.81
C PRO A 224 -4.12 -7.75 13.12
N GLU A 225 -4.24 -7.01 14.23
CA GLU A 225 -3.27 -5.98 14.62
C GLU A 225 -1.87 -6.55 14.89
N MET A 226 -1.79 -7.69 15.60
CA MET A 226 -0.51 -8.37 15.84
C MET A 226 0.12 -8.84 14.53
N ARG A 227 -0.70 -9.33 13.58
CA ARG A 227 -0.22 -9.75 12.26
C ARG A 227 0.23 -8.57 11.41
N ALA A 228 -0.53 -7.48 11.35
CA ALA A 228 -0.18 -6.27 10.63
C ALA A 228 1.12 -5.66 11.16
N ASN A 229 1.30 -5.63 12.48
CA ASN A 229 2.56 -5.21 13.11
C ASN A 229 3.74 -6.15 12.77
N ALA A 230 3.53 -7.47 12.86
CA ALA A 230 4.56 -8.45 12.51
C ALA A 230 4.91 -8.38 11.01
N PHE A 231 3.92 -8.16 10.16
CA PHE A 231 4.07 -7.93 8.71
C PHE A 231 4.90 -6.68 8.46
N ALA A 232 4.53 -5.53 9.02
CA ALA A 232 5.24 -4.26 8.81
C ALA A 232 6.69 -4.35 9.28
N ALA A 233 6.93 -4.94 10.45
CA ALA A 233 8.28 -5.17 10.96
C ALA A 233 9.09 -6.08 10.02
N ALA A 234 8.51 -7.18 9.54
CA ALA A 234 9.17 -8.09 8.61
C ALA A 234 9.36 -7.51 7.20
N LEU A 235 8.45 -6.64 6.73
CA LEU A 235 8.51 -5.95 5.46
C LEU A 235 9.54 -4.82 5.47
N LEU A 236 9.77 -4.14 6.58
CA LEU A 236 10.82 -3.13 6.66
C LEU A 236 12.18 -3.75 7.02
N MET A 237 12.18 -4.75 7.91
CA MET A 237 13.37 -5.39 8.48
C MET A 237 13.36 -6.92 8.22
N PRO A 238 13.73 -7.35 7.01
CA PRO A 238 13.70 -8.76 6.63
C PRO A 238 14.72 -9.55 7.42
N GLU A 239 14.33 -10.76 7.81
CA GLU A 239 15.15 -11.64 8.63
C GLU A 239 16.49 -11.97 7.97
N ARG A 240 16.50 -12.21 6.65
CA ARG A 240 17.72 -12.47 5.90
C ARG A 240 18.75 -11.35 6.04
N GLU A 241 18.34 -10.09 5.84
CA GLU A 241 19.25 -8.93 5.95
C GLU A 241 19.74 -8.72 7.40
N ILE A 242 18.91 -9.03 8.40
CA ILE A 242 19.32 -8.99 9.81
C ILE A 242 20.36 -10.08 10.10
N ARG A 243 20.08 -11.33 9.70
CA ARG A 243 20.98 -12.48 9.91
C ARG A 243 22.35 -12.29 9.25
N GLU A 244 22.38 -11.67 8.08
CA GLU A 244 23.64 -11.35 7.38
C GLU A 244 24.50 -10.31 8.12
N ARG A 245 23.89 -9.48 8.97
CA ARG A 245 24.56 -8.36 9.66
C ARG A 245 24.88 -8.66 11.12
N ILE A 246 24.17 -9.58 11.76
CA ILE A 246 24.38 -9.98 13.14
C ILE A 246 25.17 -11.30 13.17
N THR A 247 26.48 -11.19 13.32
CA THR A 247 27.39 -12.35 13.43
C THR A 247 27.76 -12.72 14.87
N GLY A 248 27.13 -12.08 15.86
CA GLY A 248 27.44 -12.23 17.28
C GLY A 248 26.46 -11.42 18.14
N ARG A 249 26.92 -10.96 19.31
CA ARG A 249 26.07 -10.16 20.21
C ARG A 249 25.66 -8.82 19.58
N VAL A 250 24.42 -8.42 19.82
CA VAL A 250 23.92 -7.09 19.43
C VAL A 250 24.51 -6.04 20.36
N THR A 251 25.45 -5.24 19.85
CA THR A 251 26.05 -4.12 20.58
C THR A 251 25.30 -2.82 20.30
N PRO A 252 25.36 -1.78 21.17
CA PRO A 252 24.71 -0.49 20.89
C PRO A 252 25.12 0.16 19.56
N PRO A 253 26.40 0.14 19.13
CA PRO A 253 26.77 0.64 17.80
C PRO A 253 26.15 -0.16 16.64
N LEU A 254 26.10 -1.49 16.75
CA LEU A 254 25.44 -2.34 15.76
C LEU A 254 23.95 -2.05 15.71
N PHE A 255 23.29 -1.98 16.87
CA PHE A 255 21.87 -1.64 16.98
C PHE A 255 21.56 -0.30 16.31
N ALA A 256 22.29 0.76 16.65
CA ALA A 256 22.13 2.07 16.03
C ALA A 256 22.35 2.04 14.51
N SER A 257 23.32 1.25 14.02
CA SER A 257 23.56 1.10 12.58
C SER A 257 22.37 0.44 11.85
N LEU A 258 21.72 -0.53 12.49
CA LEU A 258 20.54 -1.22 11.95
C LEU A 258 19.30 -0.33 11.95
N VAL A 259 19.12 0.52 12.99
CA VAL A 259 18.08 1.55 13.02
C VAL A 259 18.22 2.49 11.82
N GLY A 260 19.43 2.99 11.57
CA GLY A 260 19.72 3.87 10.43
C GLY A 260 19.59 3.18 9.08
N LEU A 261 19.96 1.90 8.99
CA LEU A 261 19.86 1.12 7.76
C LEU A 261 18.40 0.86 7.35
N PHE A 262 17.58 0.40 8.30
CA PHE A 262 16.19 0.03 8.03
C PHE A 262 15.24 1.23 8.10
N LEU A 263 15.71 2.37 8.63
CA LEU A 263 14.95 3.61 8.78
C LEU A 263 13.66 3.36 9.58
N VAL A 264 13.82 2.81 10.79
CA VAL A 264 12.76 2.47 11.75
C VAL A 264 13.02 3.13 13.11
N SER A 265 12.10 3.02 14.07
CA SER A 265 12.39 3.41 15.46
C SER A 265 13.27 2.37 16.16
N SER A 266 13.91 2.77 17.27
CA SER A 266 14.60 1.87 18.19
C SER A 266 13.67 0.75 18.64
N ASP A 267 12.48 1.09 19.13
CA ASP A 267 11.53 0.12 19.71
C ASP A 267 11.11 -0.93 18.68
N ALA A 268 10.84 -0.53 17.44
CA ALA A 268 10.45 -1.46 16.38
C ALA A 268 11.58 -2.46 16.07
N LEU A 269 12.84 -1.99 16.01
CA LEU A 269 13.98 -2.86 15.83
C LEU A 269 14.18 -3.78 17.04
N ALA A 270 14.09 -3.25 18.27
CA ALA A 270 14.27 -4.03 19.49
C ALA A 270 13.26 -5.20 19.56
N TRP A 271 11.98 -4.92 19.28
CA TRP A 271 10.95 -5.96 19.17
C TRP A 271 11.23 -6.96 18.05
N ARG A 272 11.69 -6.49 16.88
CA ARG A 272 12.04 -7.38 15.76
C ARG A 272 13.19 -8.30 16.13
N LEU A 273 14.23 -7.80 16.77
CA LEU A 273 15.38 -8.58 17.22
C LEU A 273 14.99 -9.61 18.29
N LYS A 274 14.13 -9.22 19.25
CA LYS A 274 13.57 -10.16 20.23
C LYS A 274 12.81 -11.28 19.53
N ASN A 275 11.89 -10.94 18.62
CA ASN A 275 11.06 -11.93 17.93
C ASN A 275 11.88 -12.89 17.04
N LEU A 276 13.06 -12.47 16.60
CA LEU A 276 14.01 -13.30 15.84
C LEU A 276 15.01 -14.06 16.73
N GLY A 277 14.98 -13.84 18.04
CA GLY A 277 15.85 -14.50 19.02
C GLY A 277 17.27 -13.95 19.10
N PHE A 278 17.52 -12.71 18.65
CA PHE A 278 18.84 -12.08 18.74
C PHE A 278 19.12 -11.38 20.08
N VAL A 279 18.07 -11.03 20.81
CA VAL A 279 18.12 -10.40 22.14
C VAL A 279 17.03 -11.01 23.01
N ASP A 280 17.25 -11.05 24.32
CA ASP A 280 16.21 -11.40 25.29
C ASP A 280 15.37 -10.17 25.72
N ASP A 281 14.45 -10.37 26.67
CA ASP A 281 13.60 -9.28 27.16
C ASP A 281 14.38 -8.18 27.90
N THR A 282 15.48 -8.54 28.58
CA THR A 282 16.35 -7.60 29.29
C THR A 282 17.13 -6.76 28.28
N GLU A 283 17.81 -7.41 27.34
CA GLU A 283 18.59 -6.74 26.30
C GLU A 283 17.71 -5.89 25.38
N ARG A 284 16.46 -6.31 25.09
CA ARG A 284 15.48 -5.48 24.37
C ARG A 284 15.21 -4.18 25.13
N SER A 285 14.93 -4.27 26.43
CA SER A 285 14.63 -3.11 27.28
C SER A 285 15.77 -2.09 27.35
N ASP A 286 17.02 -2.52 27.16
CA ASP A 286 18.18 -1.60 27.10
C ASP A 286 18.20 -0.74 25.83
N PHE A 287 17.52 -1.19 24.77
CA PHE A 287 17.44 -0.48 23.49
C PHE A 287 16.12 0.28 23.27
N GLY A 288 15.07 -0.06 24.03
CA GLY A 288 13.68 0.44 23.90
C GLY A 288 12.65 -0.66 24.12
#